data_AF-A0A522XCZ1-F1
#
_entry.id   AF-A0A522XCZ1-F1
#
_cell.length_a   1.000
_cell.length_b   1.000
_cell.length_c   1.000
_cell.angle_alpha   90.00
_cell.angle_beta   90.00
_cell.angle_gamma   90.00
#
_symmetry.space_group_name_H-M   'P 1'
#
loop_
_entity.id
_entity.type
_entity.pdbx_description
1 polymer ?
#
loop_
_entity_poly.entity_id
_entity_poly.type
_entity_poly.pdbx_seq_one_letter_code
_entity_poly.pdbx_strand_id
1 'polypeptide(L)'
;MEAEELLQKYAAGVRRFIGVNLSEANLSQANLTRINLRNACLSVANLSGANLSKANLKGAKLNVAKLSSCNLRGANLRDADLNVANLIRADLSGADLYQASLIRTEMLRADLSGADLRGANLSGAMLKEAKLPRANFQGANLSEVDLSYAQMRGANLEQATFRRTNLRWADMSGASLRNSELRQVRLSGAKLIEADLRGANLRWADLSGASLAGADLSGAKLSGANLSGANLTGANLLDASLVYADLTRATLTNVDWMGADLSGATLTGSKLYGVSRFGLKSEGTVCDWVDLSPNGDGSKIQRFRPEQVEEFFNESLPTVRILVDAVLDPAAHVALAQVYYHIARYFPGLKRSPNIDVSDRRTVITFRLDNDLQLFSTAYITILPFQDATATQRNIQNLVQLLQTKERENLDVGHFRYIQRLRVFFEQTVERANSLRSNEPESLTPDAGQAFFQAPTHVILSNSKNQTIEVQHHPQFGKQRLQAANRVNPIEPPYPEVCNQILPPPFVIFDFVKTTVTDLNPDPL
;
A
#
# COMPACT_ATOMS: atom_id res chain seq x y z
N MET A 1 -6.19 -4.38 -58.39
CA MET A 1 -4.78 -4.45 -58.85
C MET A 1 -4.35 -5.86 -58.55
N GLU A 2 -3.78 -6.55 -59.53
CA GLU A 2 -3.32 -7.93 -59.31
C GLU A 2 -2.02 -7.96 -58.50
N ALA A 3 -1.75 -9.08 -57.82
CA ALA A 3 -0.56 -9.25 -57.01
C ALA A 3 0.72 -9.12 -57.84
N GLU A 4 0.76 -9.72 -59.04
CA GLU A 4 1.88 -9.67 -59.96
C GLU A 4 2.18 -8.23 -60.41
N GLU A 5 1.14 -7.45 -60.70
CA GLU A 5 1.27 -6.05 -61.09
C GLU A 5 1.90 -5.21 -59.97
N LEU A 6 1.47 -5.43 -58.72
CA LEU A 6 2.07 -4.78 -57.57
C LEU A 6 3.54 -5.15 -57.40
N LEU A 7 3.87 -6.45 -57.50
CA LEU A 7 5.23 -6.95 -57.32
C LEU A 7 6.17 -6.42 -58.40
N GLN A 8 5.72 -6.35 -59.65
CA GLN A 8 6.48 -5.75 -60.75
C GLN A 8 6.74 -4.26 -60.52
N LYS A 9 5.70 -3.49 -60.18
CA LYS A 9 5.84 -2.06 -59.86
C LYS A 9 6.76 -1.83 -58.66
N TYR A 10 6.64 -2.68 -57.64
CA TYR A 10 7.49 -2.63 -56.45
C TYR A 10 8.96 -2.94 -56.79
N ALA A 11 9.22 -3.96 -57.62
CA ALA A 11 10.55 -4.27 -58.11
C ALA A 11 11.16 -3.13 -58.94
N ALA A 12 10.32 -2.39 -59.70
CA ALA A 12 10.70 -1.19 -60.42
C ALA A 12 10.93 0.07 -59.53
N GLY A 13 10.84 -0.07 -58.20
CA GLY A 13 11.11 1.02 -57.26
C GLY A 13 9.88 1.80 -56.80
N VAL A 14 8.68 1.49 -57.30
CA VAL A 14 7.44 2.11 -56.79
C VAL A 14 7.22 1.65 -55.35
N ARG A 15 6.90 2.59 -54.46
CA ARG A 15 6.60 2.29 -53.04
C ARG A 15 5.21 2.75 -52.61
N ARG A 16 4.55 3.62 -53.39
CA ARG A 16 3.29 4.25 -53.04
C ARG A 16 2.11 3.53 -53.69
N PHE A 17 1.42 2.72 -52.89
CA PHE A 17 0.23 1.93 -53.26
C PHE A 17 -0.94 2.28 -52.32
N ILE A 18 -1.22 3.58 -52.20
CA ILE A 18 -2.27 4.09 -51.30
C ILE A 18 -3.64 3.74 -51.86
N GLY A 19 -4.54 3.21 -51.02
CA GLY A 19 -5.93 2.94 -51.38
C GLY A 19 -6.15 1.83 -52.40
N VAL A 20 -5.09 1.09 -52.76
CA VAL A 20 -5.20 0.00 -53.74
C VAL A 20 -6.08 -1.13 -53.20
N ASN A 21 -6.83 -1.77 -54.09
CA ASN A 21 -7.53 -3.01 -53.78
C ASN A 21 -6.67 -4.21 -54.18
N LEU A 22 -6.28 -4.96 -53.15
CA LEU A 22 -5.50 -6.20 -53.15
C LEU A 22 -6.23 -7.27 -52.33
N SER A 23 -7.56 -7.19 -52.26
CA SER A 23 -8.36 -8.22 -51.60
C SER A 23 -8.09 -9.56 -52.26
N GLU A 24 -7.97 -10.62 -51.45
CA GLU A 24 -7.66 -11.99 -51.90
C GLU A 24 -6.30 -12.15 -52.62
N ALA A 25 -5.50 -11.09 -52.74
CA ALA A 25 -4.21 -11.15 -53.41
C ALA A 25 -3.25 -12.11 -52.69
N ASN A 26 -2.50 -12.88 -53.47
CA ASN A 26 -1.43 -13.73 -52.94
C ASN A 26 -0.08 -13.00 -52.97
N LEU A 27 0.35 -12.54 -51.80
CA LEU A 27 1.61 -11.84 -51.56
C LEU A 27 2.47 -12.60 -50.53
N SER A 28 2.26 -13.92 -50.40
CA SER A 28 3.01 -14.75 -49.45
C SER A 28 4.51 -14.69 -49.73
N GLN A 29 5.33 -14.63 -48.69
CA GLN A 29 6.80 -14.54 -48.77
C GLN A 29 7.34 -13.32 -49.53
N ALA A 30 6.48 -12.38 -49.96
CA ALA A 30 6.92 -11.19 -50.68
C ALA A 30 7.75 -10.28 -49.78
N ASN A 31 8.83 -9.70 -50.33
CA ASN A 31 9.58 -8.65 -49.64
C ASN A 31 9.03 -7.27 -50.00
N LEU A 32 8.22 -6.72 -49.12
CA LEU A 32 7.51 -5.44 -49.25
C LEU A 32 7.95 -4.43 -48.17
N THR A 33 9.22 -4.51 -47.76
CA THR A 33 9.82 -3.61 -46.75
C THR A 33 9.59 -2.14 -47.08
N ARG A 34 9.06 -1.34 -46.14
CA ARG A 34 8.75 0.10 -46.33
C ARG A 34 7.73 0.41 -47.43
N ILE A 35 6.96 -0.57 -47.90
CA ILE A 35 5.85 -0.29 -48.82
C ILE A 35 4.84 0.65 -48.15
N ASN A 36 4.22 1.54 -48.93
CA ASN A 36 3.13 2.39 -48.46
C ASN A 36 1.80 1.88 -49.03
N LEU A 37 1.07 1.17 -48.17
CA LEU A 37 -0.25 0.56 -48.39
C LEU A 37 -1.33 1.28 -47.55
N ARG A 38 -1.14 2.56 -47.25
CA ARG A 38 -2.10 3.34 -46.47
C ARG A 38 -3.50 3.24 -47.11
N ASN A 39 -4.51 2.97 -46.29
CA ASN A 39 -5.92 2.78 -46.70
C ASN A 39 -6.14 1.69 -47.77
N ALA A 40 -5.16 0.81 -48.03
CA ALA A 40 -5.34 -0.28 -48.98
C ALA A 40 -6.33 -1.33 -48.46
N CYS A 41 -7.01 -2.01 -49.38
CA CYS A 41 -7.84 -3.16 -49.05
C CYS A 41 -7.04 -4.44 -49.28
N LEU A 42 -6.70 -5.14 -48.20
CA LEU A 42 -5.94 -6.39 -48.15
C LEU A 42 -6.79 -7.49 -47.47
N SER A 43 -8.11 -7.36 -47.55
CA SER A 43 -9.02 -8.30 -46.90
C SER A 43 -8.87 -9.68 -47.55
N VAL A 44 -8.78 -10.73 -46.73
CA VAL A 44 -8.56 -12.12 -47.18
C VAL A 44 -7.21 -12.34 -47.90
N ALA A 45 -6.35 -11.32 -48.03
CA ALA A 45 -5.07 -11.44 -48.71
C ALA A 45 -4.16 -12.44 -48.00
N ASN A 46 -3.38 -13.19 -48.78
CA ASN A 46 -2.34 -14.07 -48.26
C ASN A 46 -1.01 -13.33 -48.19
N LEU A 47 -0.58 -12.96 -46.99
CA LEU A 47 0.67 -12.29 -46.66
C LEU A 47 1.55 -13.17 -45.75
N SER A 48 1.28 -14.47 -45.68
CA SER A 48 2.03 -15.41 -44.84
C SER A 48 3.52 -15.37 -45.17
N GLY A 49 4.35 -15.14 -44.15
CA GLY A 49 5.80 -15.00 -44.28
C GLY A 49 6.30 -13.77 -45.05
N ALA A 50 5.41 -12.86 -45.47
CA ALA A 50 5.83 -11.63 -46.14
C ALA A 50 6.66 -10.75 -45.20
N ASN A 51 7.62 -10.01 -45.76
CA ASN A 51 8.36 -8.99 -45.06
C ASN A 51 7.73 -7.61 -45.33
N LEU A 52 6.97 -7.11 -44.35
CA LEU A 52 6.32 -5.81 -44.30
C LEU A 52 6.97 -4.89 -43.27
N SER A 53 8.24 -5.14 -42.93
CA SER A 53 8.94 -4.33 -41.92
C SER A 53 8.94 -2.85 -42.33
N LYS A 54 8.59 -1.98 -41.38
CA LYS A 54 8.43 -0.52 -41.58
C LYS A 54 7.44 -0.13 -42.68
N ALA A 55 6.54 -1.02 -43.09
CA ALA A 55 5.47 -0.69 -44.03
C ALA A 55 4.50 0.32 -43.42
N ASN A 56 3.89 1.16 -44.26
CA ASN A 56 2.80 2.04 -43.86
C ASN A 56 1.47 1.39 -44.26
N LEU A 57 0.78 0.82 -43.28
CA LEU A 57 -0.53 0.17 -43.37
C LEU A 57 -1.60 0.95 -42.61
N LYS A 58 -1.37 2.26 -42.35
CA LYS A 58 -2.34 3.10 -41.65
C LYS A 58 -3.71 3.04 -42.34
N GLY A 59 -4.76 2.73 -41.58
CA GLY A 59 -6.13 2.63 -42.08
C GLY A 59 -6.37 1.50 -43.10
N ALA A 60 -5.42 0.57 -43.27
CA ALA A 60 -5.58 -0.55 -44.19
C ALA A 60 -6.62 -1.55 -43.67
N LYS A 61 -7.35 -2.18 -44.58
CA LYS A 61 -8.33 -3.25 -44.27
C LYS A 61 -7.68 -4.61 -44.45
N LEU A 62 -7.30 -5.25 -43.36
CA LEU A 62 -6.66 -6.57 -43.27
C LEU A 62 -7.60 -7.63 -42.67
N ASN A 63 -8.92 -7.41 -42.71
CA ASN A 63 -9.93 -8.36 -42.27
C ASN A 63 -9.66 -9.76 -42.84
N VAL A 64 -9.60 -10.78 -41.99
CA VAL A 64 -9.41 -12.20 -42.38
C VAL A 64 -8.10 -12.44 -43.16
N ALA A 65 -7.16 -11.50 -43.18
CA ALA A 65 -5.89 -11.66 -43.88
C ALA A 65 -5.02 -12.75 -43.22
N LYS A 66 -4.29 -13.50 -44.03
CA LYS A 66 -3.30 -14.48 -43.56
C LYS A 66 -1.96 -13.80 -43.42
N LEU A 67 -1.51 -13.57 -42.20
CA LEU A 67 -0.26 -12.88 -41.83
C LEU A 67 0.64 -13.78 -40.96
N SER A 68 0.42 -15.10 -41.00
CA SER A 68 1.20 -16.05 -40.20
C SER A 68 2.69 -15.93 -40.51
N SER A 69 3.53 -15.82 -39.47
CA SER A 69 4.98 -15.66 -39.57
C SER A 69 5.43 -14.43 -40.38
N CYS A 70 4.58 -13.43 -40.62
CA CYS A 70 4.99 -12.22 -41.33
C CYS A 70 5.89 -11.33 -40.46
N ASN A 71 6.76 -10.54 -41.08
CA ASN A 71 7.54 -9.53 -40.41
C ASN A 71 6.88 -8.15 -40.58
N LEU A 72 6.26 -7.64 -39.51
CA LEU A 72 5.65 -6.32 -39.38
C LEU A 72 6.45 -5.40 -38.44
N ARG A 73 7.73 -5.70 -38.19
CA ARG A 73 8.56 -4.93 -37.27
C ARG A 73 8.57 -3.46 -37.63
N GLY A 74 8.17 -2.61 -36.68
CA GLY A 74 8.09 -1.15 -36.85
C GLY A 74 7.11 -0.69 -37.93
N ALA A 75 6.16 -1.54 -38.36
CA ALA A 75 5.13 -1.14 -39.30
C ALA A 75 4.14 -0.16 -38.65
N ASN A 76 3.59 0.76 -39.44
CA ASN A 76 2.52 1.65 -39.03
C ASN A 76 1.18 1.00 -39.39
N LEU A 77 0.46 0.53 -38.37
CA LEU A 77 -0.86 -0.10 -38.42
C LEU A 77 -1.92 0.76 -37.69
N ARG A 78 -1.67 2.08 -37.53
CA ARG A 78 -2.64 2.98 -36.90
C ARG A 78 -3.98 2.90 -37.60
N ASP A 79 -5.06 2.82 -36.83
CA ASP A 79 -6.43 2.77 -37.36
C ASP A 79 -6.69 1.59 -38.33
N ALA A 80 -5.79 0.60 -38.42
CA ALA A 80 -5.94 -0.53 -39.32
C ALA A 80 -6.97 -1.52 -38.78
N ASP A 81 -7.65 -2.21 -39.69
CA ASP A 81 -8.65 -3.21 -39.37
C ASP A 81 -8.10 -4.61 -39.62
N LEU A 82 -7.68 -5.30 -38.56
CA LEU A 82 -7.11 -6.65 -38.55
C LEU A 82 -8.07 -7.68 -37.95
N ASN A 83 -9.37 -7.39 -37.94
CA ASN A 83 -10.35 -8.30 -37.35
C ASN A 83 -10.27 -9.69 -37.98
N VAL A 84 -10.24 -10.72 -37.14
CA VAL A 84 -10.16 -12.13 -37.54
C VAL A 84 -8.91 -12.47 -38.39
N ALA A 85 -7.90 -11.60 -38.44
CA ALA A 85 -6.67 -11.88 -39.15
C ALA A 85 -5.83 -12.96 -38.42
N ASN A 86 -5.07 -13.74 -39.17
CA ASN A 86 -4.16 -14.73 -38.62
C ASN A 86 -2.74 -14.16 -38.57
N LEU A 87 -2.27 -13.79 -37.39
CA LEU A 87 -0.94 -13.25 -37.07
C LEU A 87 -0.12 -14.24 -36.23
N ILE A 88 -0.40 -15.54 -36.33
CA ILE A 88 0.31 -16.58 -35.58
C ILE A 88 1.80 -16.48 -35.88
N ARG A 89 2.63 -16.35 -34.84
CA ARG A 89 4.09 -16.18 -34.92
C ARG A 89 4.57 -14.97 -35.74
N ALA A 90 3.73 -13.97 -35.98
CA ALA A 90 4.15 -12.73 -36.63
C ALA A 90 5.07 -11.90 -35.71
N ASP A 91 6.01 -11.16 -36.31
CA ASP A 91 6.84 -10.18 -35.61
C ASP A 91 6.25 -8.78 -35.81
N LEU A 92 5.56 -8.26 -34.78
CA LEU A 92 5.06 -6.89 -34.67
C LEU A 92 5.90 -6.06 -33.70
N SER A 93 7.16 -6.42 -33.45
CA SER A 93 8.01 -5.70 -32.51
C SER A 93 8.15 -4.22 -32.92
N GLY A 94 7.87 -3.32 -31.98
CA GLY A 94 7.85 -1.88 -32.19
C GLY A 94 6.82 -1.39 -33.22
N ALA A 95 5.86 -2.21 -33.63
CA ALA A 95 4.79 -1.78 -34.52
C ALA A 95 3.84 -0.80 -33.81
N ASP A 96 3.22 0.05 -34.62
CA ASP A 96 2.31 1.10 -34.15
C ASP A 96 0.88 0.73 -34.52
N LEU A 97 0.16 0.20 -33.53
CA LEU A 97 -1.22 -0.32 -33.60
C LEU A 97 -2.20 0.62 -32.87
N TYR A 98 -1.86 1.91 -32.73
CA TYR A 98 -2.72 2.89 -32.09
C TYR A 98 -4.12 2.86 -32.71
N GLN A 99 -5.15 2.65 -31.88
CA GLN A 99 -6.56 2.54 -32.29
C GLN A 99 -6.84 1.47 -33.37
N ALA A 100 -5.96 0.48 -33.55
CA ALA A 100 -6.21 -0.63 -34.47
C ALA A 100 -7.35 -1.53 -33.95
N SER A 101 -8.12 -2.11 -34.88
CA SER A 101 -9.12 -3.13 -34.59
C SER A 101 -8.49 -4.51 -34.77
N LEU A 102 -8.43 -5.28 -33.69
CA LEU A 102 -7.81 -6.62 -33.57
C LEU A 102 -8.82 -7.62 -32.99
N ILE A 103 -10.11 -7.45 -33.31
CA ILE A 103 -11.19 -8.25 -32.74
C ILE A 103 -11.04 -9.69 -33.23
N ARG A 104 -10.98 -10.65 -32.30
CA ARG A 104 -10.82 -12.09 -32.58
C ARG A 104 -9.62 -12.42 -33.48
N THR A 105 -8.57 -11.60 -33.47
CA THR A 105 -7.33 -11.85 -34.21
C THR A 105 -6.56 -13.00 -33.56
N GLU A 106 -5.95 -13.87 -34.37
CA GLU A 106 -5.11 -14.97 -33.88
C GLU A 106 -3.66 -14.52 -33.80
N MET A 107 -3.10 -14.35 -32.61
CA MET A 107 -1.72 -13.88 -32.39
C MET A 107 -0.93 -14.84 -31.48
N LEU A 108 -1.25 -16.14 -31.55
CA LEU A 108 -0.54 -17.20 -30.82
C LEU A 108 0.98 -17.09 -31.08
N ARG A 109 1.76 -16.92 -30.02
CA ARG A 109 3.23 -16.76 -30.07
C ARG A 109 3.72 -15.60 -30.96
N ALA A 110 2.90 -14.58 -31.20
CA ALA A 110 3.36 -13.37 -31.88
C ALA A 110 4.33 -12.57 -30.98
N ASP A 111 5.20 -11.79 -31.60
CA ASP A 111 6.08 -10.84 -30.91
C ASP A 111 5.54 -9.42 -31.07
N LEU A 112 5.10 -8.82 -29.96
CA LEU A 112 4.62 -7.45 -29.86
C LEU A 112 5.52 -6.63 -28.93
N SER A 113 6.78 -7.02 -28.75
CA SER A 113 7.73 -6.33 -27.89
C SER A 113 7.81 -4.84 -28.24
N GLY A 114 7.51 -3.96 -27.29
CA GLY A 114 7.53 -2.51 -27.48
C GLY A 114 6.52 -1.95 -28.48
N ALA A 115 5.50 -2.73 -28.89
CA ALA A 115 4.45 -2.24 -29.78
C ALA A 115 3.52 -1.23 -29.06
N ASP A 116 2.98 -0.27 -29.81
CA ASP A 116 2.02 0.73 -29.33
C ASP A 116 0.59 0.29 -29.68
N LEU A 117 -0.15 -0.25 -28.72
CA LEU A 117 -1.54 -0.69 -28.84
C LEU A 117 -2.52 0.22 -28.07
N ARG A 118 -2.14 1.48 -27.82
CA ARG A 118 -3.01 2.40 -27.08
C ARG A 118 -4.37 2.55 -27.77
N GLY A 119 -5.43 2.39 -26.99
CA GLY A 119 -6.81 2.45 -27.47
C GLY A 119 -7.19 1.38 -28.51
N ALA A 120 -6.35 0.38 -28.76
CA ALA A 120 -6.67 -0.71 -29.68
C ALA A 120 -7.79 -1.59 -29.12
N ASN A 121 -8.59 -2.18 -30.00
CA ASN A 121 -9.64 -3.13 -29.61
C ASN A 121 -9.20 -4.55 -29.93
N LEU A 122 -8.79 -5.30 -28.91
CA LEU A 122 -8.37 -6.70 -29.02
C LEU A 122 -9.46 -7.68 -28.56
N SER A 123 -10.72 -7.26 -28.43
CA SER A 123 -11.74 -8.12 -27.83
C SER A 123 -11.81 -9.52 -28.48
N GLY A 124 -11.73 -10.55 -27.64
CA GLY A 124 -11.73 -11.96 -28.08
C GLY A 124 -10.48 -12.43 -28.84
N ALA A 125 -9.40 -11.62 -28.91
CA ALA A 125 -8.15 -12.04 -29.55
C ALA A 125 -7.45 -13.17 -28.78
N MET A 126 -6.62 -13.94 -29.49
CA MET A 126 -5.81 -15.01 -28.92
C MET A 126 -4.34 -14.62 -28.87
N LEU A 127 -3.81 -14.30 -27.70
CA LEU A 127 -2.41 -13.92 -27.43
C LEU A 127 -1.68 -14.93 -26.53
N LYS A 128 -2.14 -16.18 -26.48
CA LYS A 128 -1.49 -17.23 -25.70
C LYS A 128 0.00 -17.33 -26.07
N GLU A 129 0.87 -17.40 -25.07
CA GLU A 129 2.34 -17.48 -25.23
C GLU A 129 2.96 -16.33 -26.06
N ALA A 130 2.26 -15.20 -26.24
CA ALA A 130 2.79 -14.05 -26.96
C ALA A 130 3.88 -13.31 -26.16
N LYS A 131 4.81 -12.68 -26.88
CA LYS A 131 5.85 -11.82 -26.29
C LYS A 131 5.38 -10.37 -26.37
N LEU A 132 5.22 -9.73 -25.22
CA LEU A 132 4.68 -8.39 -25.05
C LEU A 132 5.52 -7.52 -24.08
N PRO A 133 6.86 -7.72 -23.93
CA PRO A 133 7.62 -6.90 -23.00
C PRO A 133 7.56 -5.44 -23.42
N ARG A 134 7.27 -4.56 -22.46
CA ARG A 134 7.18 -3.10 -22.67
C ARG A 134 6.17 -2.66 -23.75
N ALA A 135 5.23 -3.51 -24.13
CA ALA A 135 4.14 -3.12 -25.01
C ALA A 135 3.21 -2.12 -24.30
N ASN A 136 2.62 -1.19 -25.05
CA ASN A 136 1.74 -0.18 -24.50
C ASN A 136 0.27 -0.46 -24.87
N PHE A 137 -0.51 -0.88 -23.88
CA PHE A 137 -1.94 -1.16 -23.94
C PHE A 137 -2.79 -0.11 -23.23
N GLN A 138 -2.26 1.09 -22.96
CA GLN A 138 -3.01 2.10 -22.22
C GLN A 138 -4.37 2.37 -22.88
N GLY A 139 -5.45 2.20 -22.11
CA GLY A 139 -6.83 2.35 -22.56
C GLY A 139 -7.30 1.32 -23.61
N ALA A 140 -6.55 0.24 -23.85
CA ALA A 140 -6.94 -0.81 -24.81
C ALA A 140 -8.06 -1.70 -24.26
N ASN A 141 -8.89 -2.24 -25.17
CA ASN A 141 -9.89 -3.24 -24.82
C ASN A 141 -9.31 -4.65 -24.98
N LEU A 142 -9.04 -5.30 -23.86
CA LEU A 142 -8.54 -6.67 -23.76
C LEU A 142 -9.61 -7.66 -23.28
N SER A 143 -10.90 -7.30 -23.35
CA SER A 143 -11.99 -8.15 -22.88
C SER A 143 -12.04 -9.48 -23.64
N GLU A 144 -12.25 -10.58 -22.91
CA GLU A 144 -12.33 -11.95 -23.45
C GLU A 144 -11.07 -12.44 -24.19
N VAL A 145 -9.94 -11.75 -24.01
CA VAL A 145 -8.66 -12.16 -24.60
C VAL A 145 -8.08 -13.37 -23.87
N ASP A 146 -7.44 -14.28 -24.61
CA ASP A 146 -6.56 -15.30 -24.02
C ASP A 146 -5.10 -14.84 -24.03
N LEU A 147 -4.59 -14.42 -22.87
CA LEU A 147 -3.20 -14.04 -22.60
C LEU A 147 -2.50 -15.07 -21.70
N SER A 148 -3.00 -16.31 -21.64
CA SER A 148 -2.35 -17.34 -20.83
C SER A 148 -0.91 -17.57 -21.26
N TYR A 149 0.00 -17.69 -20.28
CA TYR A 149 1.44 -17.84 -20.50
C TYR A 149 2.12 -16.69 -21.27
N ALA A 150 1.46 -15.55 -21.46
CA ALA A 150 2.03 -14.40 -22.16
C ALA A 150 3.16 -13.73 -21.35
N GLN A 151 4.14 -13.16 -22.04
CA GLN A 151 5.28 -12.46 -21.44
C GLN A 151 5.09 -10.96 -21.55
N MET A 152 4.60 -10.31 -20.50
CA MET A 152 4.16 -8.91 -20.46
C MET A 152 4.98 -8.05 -19.48
N ARG A 153 6.25 -8.41 -19.24
CA ARG A 153 7.12 -7.69 -18.30
C ARG A 153 7.23 -6.20 -18.66
N GLY A 154 6.97 -5.34 -17.69
CA GLY A 154 7.03 -3.88 -17.88
C GLY A 154 6.02 -3.33 -18.90
N ALA A 155 4.98 -4.07 -19.26
CA ALA A 155 3.92 -3.56 -20.12
C ALA A 155 3.14 -2.43 -19.44
N ASN A 156 2.69 -1.46 -20.22
CA ASN A 156 1.76 -0.43 -19.76
C ASN A 156 0.33 -0.88 -20.06
N LEU A 157 -0.46 -1.19 -19.04
CA LEU A 157 -1.84 -1.66 -19.09
C LEU A 157 -2.78 -0.67 -18.36
N GLU A 158 -2.34 0.57 -18.15
CA GLU A 158 -3.11 1.58 -17.43
C GLU A 158 -4.45 1.83 -18.11
N GLN A 159 -5.52 1.88 -17.32
CA GLN A 159 -6.89 2.12 -17.79
C GLN A 159 -7.40 1.09 -18.83
N ALA A 160 -6.69 -0.01 -19.06
CA ALA A 160 -7.14 -1.06 -19.97
C ALA A 160 -8.30 -1.88 -19.35
N THR A 161 -9.12 -2.50 -20.19
CA THR A 161 -10.26 -3.31 -19.75
C THR A 161 -10.03 -4.80 -20.01
N PHE A 162 -10.18 -5.63 -18.98
CA PHE A 162 -9.86 -7.06 -19.00
C PHE A 162 -11.06 -7.95 -18.61
N ARG A 163 -12.28 -7.54 -18.96
CA ARG A 163 -13.48 -8.29 -18.57
C ARG A 163 -13.38 -9.71 -19.11
N ARG A 164 -13.42 -10.69 -18.19
CA ARG A 164 -13.34 -12.14 -18.49
C ARG A 164 -12.08 -12.57 -19.25
N THR A 165 -11.01 -11.79 -19.18
CA THR A 165 -9.71 -12.11 -19.81
C THR A 165 -9.02 -13.27 -19.07
N ASN A 166 -8.33 -14.11 -19.82
CA ASN A 166 -7.51 -15.19 -19.28
C ASN A 166 -6.04 -14.78 -19.21
N LEU A 167 -5.51 -14.52 -18.02
CA LEU A 167 -4.12 -14.15 -17.74
C LEU A 167 -3.39 -15.22 -16.90
N ARG A 168 -3.90 -16.46 -16.88
CA ARG A 168 -3.30 -17.55 -16.11
C ARG A 168 -1.84 -17.75 -16.52
N TRP A 169 -0.96 -17.84 -15.53
CA TRP A 169 0.49 -18.04 -15.72
C TRP A 169 1.19 -16.96 -16.56
N ALA A 170 0.55 -15.81 -16.82
CA ALA A 170 1.19 -14.70 -17.51
C ALA A 170 2.27 -14.06 -16.62
N ASP A 171 3.34 -13.56 -17.24
CA ASP A 171 4.39 -12.81 -16.55
C ASP A 171 4.23 -11.31 -16.80
N MET A 172 3.64 -10.62 -15.84
CA MET A 172 3.41 -9.17 -15.83
C MET A 172 4.29 -8.49 -14.78
N SER A 173 5.47 -9.05 -14.48
CA SER A 173 6.38 -8.44 -13.49
C SER A 173 6.77 -7.02 -13.92
N GLY A 174 6.67 -6.06 -13.00
CA GLY A 174 6.91 -4.63 -13.24
C GLY A 174 5.92 -3.95 -14.20
N ALA A 175 4.79 -4.57 -14.55
CA ALA A 175 3.78 -3.94 -15.40
C ALA A 175 2.98 -2.87 -14.64
N SER A 176 2.51 -1.84 -15.35
CA SER A 176 1.59 -0.85 -14.80
C SER A 176 0.15 -1.21 -15.16
N LEU A 177 -0.67 -1.51 -14.16
CA LEU A 177 -2.10 -1.81 -14.27
C LEU A 177 -2.96 -0.76 -13.55
N ARG A 178 -2.44 0.46 -13.34
CA ARG A 178 -3.15 1.52 -12.61
C ARG A 178 -4.53 1.79 -13.20
N ASN A 179 -5.53 1.88 -12.33
CA ASN A 179 -6.91 2.18 -12.69
C ASN A 179 -7.50 1.29 -13.80
N SER A 180 -6.96 0.07 -13.98
CA SER A 180 -7.46 -0.89 -14.96
C SER A 180 -8.71 -1.63 -14.45
N GLU A 181 -9.53 -2.10 -15.39
CA GLU A 181 -10.76 -2.84 -15.10
C GLU A 181 -10.53 -4.35 -15.24
N LEU A 182 -10.18 -5.00 -14.13
CA LEU A 182 -9.81 -6.41 -14.01
C LEU A 182 -10.93 -7.29 -13.38
N ARG A 183 -12.18 -6.84 -13.45
CA ARG A 183 -13.32 -7.57 -12.87
C ARG A 183 -13.46 -8.97 -13.49
N GLN A 184 -13.57 -10.00 -12.66
CA GLN A 184 -13.71 -11.41 -13.06
C GLN A 184 -12.58 -11.93 -13.97
N VAL A 185 -11.40 -11.33 -13.88
CA VAL A 185 -10.22 -11.79 -14.63
C VAL A 185 -9.65 -13.07 -14.02
N ARG A 186 -9.07 -13.95 -14.86
CA ARG A 186 -8.38 -15.16 -14.41
C ARG A 186 -6.88 -14.91 -14.35
N LEU A 187 -6.33 -14.73 -13.16
CA LEU A 187 -4.93 -14.45 -12.85
C LEU A 187 -4.24 -15.60 -12.08
N SER A 188 -4.86 -16.77 -11.96
CA SER A 188 -4.29 -17.89 -11.19
C SER A 188 -2.87 -18.23 -11.67
N GLY A 189 -1.91 -18.28 -10.75
CA GLY A 189 -0.49 -18.54 -11.03
C GLY A 189 0.25 -17.44 -11.82
N ALA A 190 -0.36 -16.27 -12.05
CA ALA A 190 0.29 -15.16 -12.74
C ALA A 190 1.42 -14.56 -11.89
N LYS A 191 2.43 -13.99 -12.56
CA LYS A 191 3.51 -13.21 -11.91
C LYS A 191 3.21 -11.73 -12.07
N LEU A 192 3.01 -11.05 -10.95
CA LEU A 192 2.74 -9.63 -10.79
C LEU A 192 3.78 -9.01 -9.82
N ILE A 193 5.00 -9.55 -9.82
CA ILE A 193 6.09 -9.09 -8.95
C ILE A 193 6.40 -7.64 -9.28
N GLU A 194 6.43 -6.76 -8.28
CA GLU A 194 6.65 -5.31 -8.43
C GLU A 194 5.69 -4.63 -9.43
N ALA A 195 4.52 -5.23 -9.69
CA ALA A 195 3.51 -4.63 -10.56
C ALA A 195 2.77 -3.49 -9.84
N ASP A 196 2.36 -2.49 -10.60
CA ASP A 196 1.62 -1.32 -10.09
C ASP A 196 0.13 -1.47 -10.38
N LEU A 197 -0.63 -1.89 -9.38
CA LEU A 197 -2.07 -2.18 -9.43
C LEU A 197 -2.91 -1.11 -8.72
N ARG A 198 -2.36 0.09 -8.51
CA ARG A 198 -3.06 1.15 -7.77
C ARG A 198 -4.41 1.51 -8.36
N GLY A 199 -5.42 1.53 -7.50
CA GLY A 199 -6.80 1.83 -7.89
C GLY A 199 -7.44 0.82 -8.86
N ALA A 200 -6.77 -0.30 -9.18
CA ALA A 200 -7.30 -1.29 -10.11
C ALA A 200 -8.55 -1.98 -9.56
N ASN A 201 -9.49 -2.32 -10.44
CA ASN A 201 -10.72 -3.00 -10.08
C ASN A 201 -10.59 -4.51 -10.29
N LEU A 202 -10.22 -5.23 -9.24
CA LEU A 202 -9.99 -6.69 -9.21
C LEU A 202 -11.16 -7.48 -8.59
N ARG A 203 -12.36 -6.90 -8.54
CA ARG A 203 -13.51 -7.57 -7.92
C ARG A 203 -13.81 -8.92 -8.59
N TRP A 204 -13.97 -9.95 -7.75
CA TRP A 204 -14.18 -11.33 -8.17
C TRP A 204 -13.10 -11.90 -9.10
N ALA A 205 -11.89 -11.34 -9.08
CA ALA A 205 -10.74 -11.88 -9.81
C ALA A 205 -10.25 -13.19 -9.16
N ASP A 206 -9.75 -14.11 -9.97
CA ASP A 206 -9.07 -15.32 -9.51
C ASP A 206 -7.55 -15.09 -9.52
N LEU A 207 -6.98 -14.76 -8.37
CA LEU A 207 -5.54 -14.56 -8.14
C LEU A 207 -4.90 -15.75 -7.40
N SER A 208 -5.56 -16.92 -7.41
CA SER A 208 -5.08 -18.08 -6.64
C SER A 208 -3.67 -18.50 -7.06
N GLY A 209 -2.78 -18.64 -6.09
CA GLY A 209 -1.36 -18.95 -6.30
C GLY A 209 -0.57 -17.89 -7.09
N ALA A 210 -1.09 -16.68 -7.29
CA ALA A 210 -0.37 -15.61 -7.98
C ALA A 210 0.81 -15.09 -7.15
N SER A 211 1.86 -14.61 -7.82
CA SER A 211 3.01 -13.96 -7.18
C SER A 211 2.87 -12.44 -7.28
N LEU A 212 2.53 -11.79 -6.18
CA LEU A 212 2.33 -10.34 -6.01
C LEU A 212 3.42 -9.71 -5.12
N ALA A 213 4.58 -10.37 -4.99
CA ALA A 213 5.66 -9.88 -4.13
C ALA A 213 6.09 -8.46 -4.55
N GLY A 214 6.12 -7.52 -3.60
CA GLY A 214 6.47 -6.12 -3.83
C GLY A 214 5.47 -5.34 -4.71
N ALA A 215 4.30 -5.89 -5.04
CA ALA A 215 3.31 -5.20 -5.85
C ALA A 215 2.65 -4.04 -5.08
N ASP A 216 2.30 -2.97 -5.79
CA ASP A 216 1.55 -1.84 -5.22
C ASP A 216 0.06 -1.97 -5.58
N LEU A 217 -0.73 -2.44 -4.63
CA LEU A 217 -2.20 -2.56 -4.70
C LEU A 217 -2.90 -1.46 -3.88
N SER A 218 -2.26 -0.32 -3.60
CA SER A 218 -2.90 0.73 -2.80
C SER A 218 -4.20 1.25 -3.46
N GLY A 219 -5.27 1.32 -2.67
CA GLY A 219 -6.62 1.65 -3.12
C GLY A 219 -7.26 0.66 -4.10
N ALA A 220 -6.67 -0.53 -4.31
CA ALA A 220 -7.24 -1.53 -5.22
C ALA A 220 -8.56 -2.11 -4.68
N LYS A 221 -9.47 -2.46 -5.60
CA LYS A 221 -10.80 -3.01 -5.26
C LYS A 221 -10.78 -4.52 -5.45
N LEU A 222 -10.54 -5.28 -4.38
CA LEU A 222 -10.39 -6.73 -4.35
C LEU A 222 -11.62 -7.46 -3.77
N SER A 223 -12.77 -6.79 -3.64
CA SER A 223 -13.95 -7.40 -3.03
C SER A 223 -14.33 -8.71 -3.72
N GLY A 224 -14.44 -9.80 -2.97
CA GLY A 224 -14.76 -11.14 -3.46
C GLY A 224 -13.67 -11.81 -4.31
N ALA A 225 -12.44 -11.27 -4.34
CA ALA A 225 -11.33 -11.87 -5.08
C ALA A 225 -10.80 -13.13 -4.38
N ASN A 226 -10.36 -14.11 -5.16
CA ASN A 226 -9.68 -15.30 -4.66
C ASN A 226 -8.17 -15.08 -4.68
N LEU A 227 -7.56 -14.88 -3.51
CA LEU A 227 -6.12 -14.74 -3.29
C LEU A 227 -5.53 -15.98 -2.58
N SER A 228 -6.23 -17.11 -2.63
CA SER A 228 -5.80 -18.33 -1.92
C SER A 228 -4.41 -18.77 -2.40
N GLY A 229 -3.50 -18.98 -1.44
CA GLY A 229 -2.10 -19.33 -1.72
C GLY A 229 -1.28 -18.26 -2.45
N ALA A 230 -1.79 -17.04 -2.62
CA ALA A 230 -1.05 -15.97 -3.29
C ALA A 230 0.14 -15.50 -2.43
N ASN A 231 1.23 -15.11 -3.08
CA ASN A 231 2.39 -14.54 -2.43
C ASN A 231 2.33 -13.01 -2.49
N LEU A 232 2.01 -12.36 -1.37
CA LEU A 232 1.93 -10.90 -1.23
C LEU A 232 3.13 -10.33 -0.45
N THR A 233 4.25 -11.05 -0.29
CA THR A 233 5.38 -10.58 0.50
C THR A 233 5.84 -9.18 0.06
N GLY A 234 5.87 -8.23 1.00
CA GLY A 234 6.28 -6.85 0.73
C GLY A 234 5.30 -6.03 -0.12
N ALA A 235 4.09 -6.53 -0.38
CA ALA A 235 3.09 -5.80 -1.16
C ALA A 235 2.50 -4.63 -0.36
N ASN A 236 2.11 -3.58 -1.06
CA ASN A 236 1.35 -2.45 -0.51
C ASN A 236 -0.14 -2.62 -0.80
N LEU A 237 -0.94 -2.83 0.23
CA LEU A 237 -2.40 -2.94 0.25
C LEU A 237 -3.06 -1.76 1.00
N LEU A 238 -2.37 -0.63 1.16
CA LEU A 238 -2.92 0.55 1.84
C LEU A 238 -4.26 0.96 1.25
N ASP A 239 -5.27 1.15 2.10
CA ASP A 239 -6.66 1.47 1.74
C ASP A 239 -7.30 0.50 0.71
N ALA A 240 -6.78 -0.71 0.54
CA ALA A 240 -7.35 -1.70 -0.36
C ALA A 240 -8.66 -2.28 0.20
N SER A 241 -9.63 -2.57 -0.67
CA SER A 241 -10.89 -3.21 -0.29
C SER A 241 -10.81 -4.71 -0.51
N LEU A 242 -10.65 -5.48 0.55
CA LEU A 242 -10.56 -6.95 0.59
C LEU A 242 -11.86 -7.59 1.10
N VAL A 243 -12.98 -6.87 1.03
CA VAL A 243 -14.28 -7.35 1.53
C VAL A 243 -14.66 -8.69 0.89
N TYR A 244 -14.90 -9.72 1.69
CA TYR A 244 -15.15 -11.10 1.23
C TYR A 244 -14.04 -11.72 0.35
N ALA A 245 -12.81 -11.20 0.40
CA ALA A 245 -11.69 -11.80 -0.29
C ALA A 245 -11.22 -13.10 0.40
N ASP A 246 -10.79 -14.08 -0.38
CA ASP A 246 -10.22 -15.32 0.14
C ASP A 246 -8.69 -15.21 0.17
N LEU A 247 -8.11 -14.99 1.35
CA LEU A 247 -6.67 -14.95 1.62
C LEU A 247 -6.18 -16.27 2.26
N THR A 248 -6.94 -17.37 2.12
CA THR A 248 -6.57 -18.68 2.68
C THR A 248 -5.17 -19.08 2.24
N ARG A 249 -4.27 -19.36 3.19
CA ARG A 249 -2.86 -19.73 2.93
C ARG A 249 -2.06 -18.71 2.12
N ALA A 250 -2.50 -17.46 2.03
CA ALA A 250 -1.72 -16.40 1.42
C ALA A 250 -0.48 -16.06 2.27
N THR A 251 0.61 -15.62 1.62
CA THR A 251 1.80 -15.11 2.30
C THR A 251 1.69 -13.60 2.41
N LEU A 252 1.46 -13.08 3.62
CA LEU A 252 1.34 -11.66 3.92
C LEU A 252 2.50 -11.24 4.84
N THR A 253 3.73 -11.48 4.40
CA THR A 253 4.94 -11.10 5.15
C THR A 253 5.38 -9.69 4.76
N ASN A 254 5.61 -8.80 5.72
CA ASN A 254 6.03 -7.40 5.52
C ASN A 254 5.08 -6.61 4.59
N VAL A 255 3.78 -6.91 4.64
CA VAL A 255 2.74 -6.20 3.90
C VAL A 255 2.33 -4.93 4.63
N ASP A 256 2.16 -3.84 3.88
CA ASP A 256 1.49 -2.63 4.39
C ASP A 256 0.02 -2.66 3.96
N TRP A 257 -0.90 -2.87 4.89
CA TRP A 257 -2.34 -2.89 4.65
C TRP A 257 -3.09 -1.90 5.55
N MET A 258 -2.41 -0.84 5.99
CA MET A 258 -3.07 0.18 6.82
C MET A 258 -4.31 0.73 6.10
N GLY A 259 -5.44 0.83 6.83
CA GLY A 259 -6.71 1.31 6.26
C GLY A 259 -7.45 0.28 5.39
N ALA A 260 -6.89 -0.92 5.18
CA ALA A 260 -7.54 -1.94 4.37
C ALA A 260 -8.83 -2.46 5.03
N ASP A 261 -9.78 -2.80 4.17
CA ASP A 261 -11.08 -3.34 4.57
C ASP A 261 -11.11 -4.86 4.36
N LEU A 262 -10.96 -5.61 5.44
CA LEU A 262 -10.98 -7.08 5.51
C LEU A 262 -12.36 -7.63 5.87
N SER A 263 -13.43 -6.83 5.87
CA SER A 263 -14.74 -7.30 6.32
C SER A 263 -15.21 -8.54 5.57
N GLY A 264 -15.52 -9.61 6.31
CA GLY A 264 -15.92 -10.90 5.74
C GLY A 264 -14.81 -11.67 4.99
N ALA A 265 -13.56 -11.21 5.02
CA ALA A 265 -12.44 -11.91 4.37
C ALA A 265 -12.05 -13.19 5.13
N THR A 266 -11.48 -14.16 4.41
CA THR A 266 -10.98 -15.42 5.00
C THR A 266 -9.46 -15.40 5.07
N LEU A 267 -8.86 -15.55 6.25
CA LEU A 267 -7.40 -15.54 6.44
C LEU A 267 -6.82 -16.87 6.98
N THR A 268 -7.63 -17.94 7.06
CA THR A 268 -7.19 -19.21 7.62
C THR A 268 -5.92 -19.74 6.93
N GLY A 269 -4.91 -20.02 7.74
CA GLY A 269 -3.61 -20.53 7.32
C GLY A 269 -2.71 -19.52 6.62
N SER A 270 -3.07 -18.24 6.59
CA SER A 270 -2.21 -17.19 6.06
C SER A 270 -0.97 -16.98 6.95
N LYS A 271 0.11 -16.50 6.33
CA LYS A 271 1.36 -16.15 7.02
C LYS A 271 1.35 -14.66 7.29
N LEU A 272 1.33 -14.26 8.55
CA LEU A 272 1.29 -12.87 9.01
C LEU A 272 2.55 -12.56 9.81
N TYR A 273 3.55 -11.95 9.19
CA TYR A 273 4.77 -11.54 9.87
C TYR A 273 5.22 -10.16 9.42
N GLY A 274 5.64 -9.31 10.35
CA GLY A 274 6.08 -7.94 10.04
C GLY A 274 4.96 -7.07 9.46
N VAL A 275 3.70 -7.38 9.79
CA VAL A 275 2.51 -6.64 9.33
C VAL A 275 1.91 -5.81 10.45
N SER A 276 1.54 -4.56 10.15
CA SER A 276 0.85 -3.69 11.09
C SER A 276 -0.63 -4.02 11.13
N ARG A 277 -1.23 -4.27 12.30
CA ARG A 277 -2.68 -4.56 12.42
C ARG A 277 -3.50 -3.33 12.77
N PHE A 278 -2.97 -2.14 12.49
CA PHE A 278 -3.61 -0.89 12.85
C PHE A 278 -4.54 -0.37 11.76
N GLY A 279 -5.73 0.09 12.17
CA GLY A 279 -6.68 0.77 11.28
C GLY A 279 -7.29 -0.14 10.22
N LEU A 280 -7.28 -1.46 10.46
CA LEU A 280 -7.99 -2.43 9.64
C LEU A 280 -9.49 -2.39 9.99
N LYS A 281 -10.34 -2.67 9.00
CA LYS A 281 -11.72 -3.09 9.26
C LYS A 281 -11.78 -4.59 9.16
N SER A 282 -12.16 -5.28 10.23
CA SER A 282 -12.17 -6.76 10.26
C SER A 282 -13.50 -7.36 10.71
N GLU A 283 -14.59 -6.62 10.54
CA GLU A 283 -15.94 -7.09 10.90
C GLU A 283 -16.29 -8.35 10.11
N GLY A 284 -16.59 -9.45 10.81
CA GLY A 284 -16.94 -10.72 10.18
C GLY A 284 -15.79 -11.47 9.50
N THR A 285 -14.54 -11.06 9.72
CA THR A 285 -13.36 -11.79 9.23
C THR A 285 -13.35 -13.23 9.78
N VAL A 286 -13.07 -14.20 8.90
CA VAL A 286 -13.00 -15.62 9.24
C VAL A 286 -11.54 -16.07 9.30
N CYS A 287 -11.10 -16.56 10.46
CA CYS A 287 -9.73 -17.03 10.64
C CYS A 287 -9.62 -18.05 11.76
N ASP A 288 -9.32 -19.31 11.41
CA ASP A 288 -9.14 -20.37 12.42
C ASP A 288 -7.72 -20.37 13.01
N TRP A 289 -6.73 -20.06 12.18
CA TRP A 289 -5.33 -19.99 12.57
C TRP A 289 -4.51 -19.19 11.56
N VAL A 290 -3.40 -18.63 12.03
CA VAL A 290 -2.37 -17.96 11.21
C VAL A 290 -0.98 -18.42 11.64
N ASP A 291 -0.02 -18.29 10.74
CA ASP A 291 1.40 -18.47 11.03
C ASP A 291 2.07 -17.12 11.24
N LEU A 292 2.58 -16.88 12.45
CA LEU A 292 3.27 -15.65 12.86
C LEU A 292 4.81 -15.78 12.77
N SER A 293 5.33 -16.85 12.17
CA SER A 293 6.77 -17.04 12.10
C SER A 293 7.43 -16.17 11.02
N PRO A 294 8.69 -15.71 11.24
CA PRO A 294 9.42 -14.88 10.28
C PRO A 294 9.47 -15.44 8.85
N ASN A 295 9.60 -16.76 8.75
CA ASN A 295 9.78 -17.47 7.48
C ASN A 295 8.47 -18.14 7.00
N GLY A 296 7.39 -18.06 7.78
CA GLY A 296 6.17 -18.82 7.55
C GLY A 296 6.41 -20.33 7.51
N ASP A 297 7.26 -20.82 8.42
CA ASP A 297 7.66 -22.22 8.59
C ASP A 297 6.80 -22.99 9.62
N GLY A 298 5.77 -22.35 10.17
CA GLY A 298 4.87 -22.95 11.16
C GLY A 298 5.43 -23.01 12.58
N SER A 299 6.58 -22.39 12.86
CA SER A 299 7.16 -22.38 14.22
C SER A 299 6.35 -21.54 15.22
N LYS A 300 5.47 -20.63 14.75
CA LYS A 300 4.62 -19.78 15.59
C LYS A 300 3.18 -19.75 15.09
N ILE A 301 2.45 -20.85 15.27
CA ILE A 301 1.03 -20.91 14.92
C ILE A 301 0.17 -20.29 16.02
N GLN A 302 -0.61 -19.27 15.66
CA GLN A 302 -1.68 -18.75 16.49
C GLN A 302 -3.01 -19.33 16.03
N ARG A 303 -3.78 -19.89 16.97
CA ARG A 303 -5.14 -20.39 16.73
C ARG A 303 -6.15 -19.47 17.38
N PHE A 304 -7.33 -19.34 16.79
CA PHE A 304 -8.37 -18.45 17.27
C PHE A 304 -9.68 -19.20 17.52
N ARG A 305 -10.44 -18.70 18.50
CA ARG A 305 -11.90 -18.85 18.52
C ARG A 305 -12.53 -17.68 17.75
N PRO A 306 -13.75 -17.83 17.22
CA PRO A 306 -14.39 -16.77 16.42
C PRO A 306 -14.40 -15.39 17.11
N GLU A 307 -14.58 -15.34 18.43
CA GLU A 307 -14.67 -14.09 19.18
C GLU A 307 -13.32 -13.35 19.28
N GLN A 308 -12.20 -14.06 19.08
CA GLN A 308 -10.84 -13.51 19.23
C GLN A 308 -10.29 -12.93 17.93
N VAL A 309 -10.90 -13.25 16.78
CA VAL A 309 -10.42 -12.82 15.47
C VAL A 309 -10.52 -11.31 15.34
N GLU A 310 -11.66 -10.75 15.74
CA GLU A 310 -11.89 -9.31 15.66
C GLU A 310 -10.94 -8.53 16.58
N GLU A 311 -10.74 -8.97 17.82
CA GLU A 311 -9.75 -8.36 18.73
C GLU A 311 -8.33 -8.41 18.16
N PHE A 312 -7.97 -9.52 17.49
CA PHE A 312 -6.64 -9.68 16.92
C PHE A 312 -6.35 -8.73 15.75
N PHE A 313 -7.35 -8.37 14.94
CA PHE A 313 -7.18 -7.50 13.76
C PHE A 313 -7.58 -6.03 14.00
N ASN A 314 -8.28 -5.72 15.09
CA ASN A 314 -8.66 -4.35 15.48
C ASN A 314 -7.68 -3.73 16.49
N GLU A 315 -6.37 -3.76 16.19
CA GLU A 315 -5.42 -3.00 17.00
C GLU A 315 -5.53 -1.51 16.66
N SER A 316 -5.42 -0.64 17.68
CA SER A 316 -5.32 0.80 17.50
C SER A 316 -3.88 1.27 17.61
N LEU A 317 -3.54 2.38 16.96
CA LEU A 317 -2.23 2.99 17.19
C LEU A 317 -2.14 3.45 18.65
N PRO A 318 -1.10 3.07 19.39
CA PRO A 318 -0.91 3.57 20.75
C PRO A 318 -0.75 5.08 20.70
N THR A 319 -1.33 5.78 21.69
CA THR A 319 -1.28 7.25 21.73
C THR A 319 -0.84 7.79 23.07
N VAL A 320 -0.11 8.91 23.01
CA VAL A 320 0.13 9.80 24.14
C VAL A 320 -0.66 11.08 23.88
N ARG A 321 -1.54 11.44 24.80
CA ARG A 321 -2.33 12.67 24.74
C ARG A 321 -1.94 13.58 25.88
N ILE A 322 -1.50 14.79 25.53
CA ILE A 322 -1.26 15.89 26.48
C ILE A 322 -2.41 16.87 26.31
N LEU A 323 -3.28 16.95 27.31
CA LEU A 323 -4.33 17.94 27.37
C LEU A 323 -3.79 19.13 28.15
N VAL A 324 -3.87 20.33 27.57
CA VAL A 324 -3.42 21.58 28.17
C VAL A 324 -4.66 22.43 28.44
N ASP A 325 -4.85 22.88 29.68
CA ASP A 325 -5.99 23.73 30.08
C ASP A 325 -5.77 25.20 29.64
N ALA A 326 -5.38 25.38 28.37
CA ALA A 326 -5.23 26.65 27.68
C ALA A 326 -5.44 26.48 26.17
N VAL A 327 -5.87 27.55 25.52
CA VAL A 327 -5.97 27.65 24.05
C VAL A 327 -4.58 27.92 23.47
N LEU A 328 -4.22 27.25 22.38
CA LEU A 328 -2.96 27.46 21.69
C LEU A 328 -2.98 28.74 20.86
N ASP A 329 -2.41 29.81 21.39
CA ASP A 329 -2.26 31.09 20.68
C ASP A 329 -1.15 31.03 19.62
N PRO A 330 -1.09 31.98 18.66
CA PRO A 330 -0.10 31.96 17.57
C PRO A 330 1.36 31.96 18.05
N ALA A 331 1.66 32.66 19.14
CA ALA A 331 3.02 32.72 19.67
C ALA A 331 3.41 31.39 20.32
N ALA A 332 2.50 30.80 21.11
CA ALA A 332 2.66 29.46 21.68
C ALA A 332 2.75 28.38 20.58
N HIS A 333 2.04 28.52 19.47
CA HIS A 333 2.09 27.57 18.36
C HIS A 333 3.48 27.49 17.72
N VAL A 334 4.08 28.64 17.40
CA VAL A 334 5.44 28.70 16.83
C VAL A 334 6.45 28.14 17.80
N ALA A 335 6.35 28.52 19.07
CA ALA A 335 7.21 28.03 20.14
C ALA A 335 7.11 26.49 20.30
N LEU A 336 5.89 25.95 20.34
CA LEU A 336 5.65 24.51 20.48
C LEU A 336 6.27 23.72 19.32
N ALA A 337 6.11 24.23 18.09
CA ALA A 337 6.71 23.61 16.90
C ALA A 337 8.23 23.60 16.96
N GLN A 338 8.86 24.70 17.41
CA GLN A 338 10.31 24.77 17.60
C GLN A 338 10.78 23.77 18.65
N VAL A 339 10.13 23.70 19.81
CA VAL A 339 10.55 22.79 20.89
C VAL A 339 10.43 21.33 20.44
N TYR A 340 9.33 20.94 19.79
CA TYR A 340 9.18 19.56 19.31
C TYR A 340 10.10 19.21 18.14
N TYR A 341 10.47 20.17 17.30
CA TYR A 341 11.51 19.98 16.30
C TYR A 341 12.87 19.65 16.96
N HIS A 342 13.23 20.34 18.04
CA HIS A 342 14.46 20.05 18.79
C HIS A 342 14.39 18.68 19.46
N ILE A 343 13.28 18.36 20.15
CA ILE A 343 13.09 17.05 20.77
C ILE A 343 13.23 15.91 19.75
N ALA A 344 12.66 16.04 18.55
CA ALA A 344 12.73 15.02 17.51
C ALA A 344 14.17 14.71 17.04
N ARG A 345 15.10 15.67 17.13
CA ARG A 345 16.52 15.45 16.77
C ARG A 345 17.24 14.54 17.77
N TYR A 346 16.82 14.57 19.04
CA TYR A 346 17.43 13.77 20.12
C TYR A 346 16.63 12.50 20.44
N PHE A 347 15.38 12.42 19.99
CA PHE A 347 14.51 11.27 20.19
C PHE A 347 14.00 10.70 18.85
N PRO A 348 14.71 9.71 18.27
CA PRO A 348 14.35 9.08 16.99
C PRO A 348 12.96 8.42 16.96
N GLY A 349 12.34 8.18 18.13
CA GLY A 349 10.99 7.64 18.24
C GLY A 349 9.90 8.63 17.81
N LEU A 350 10.17 9.95 17.84
CA LEU A 350 9.21 10.98 17.42
C LEU A 350 9.26 11.21 15.91
N LYS A 351 8.90 10.20 15.11
CA LYS A 351 8.99 10.26 13.64
C LYS A 351 7.91 11.14 12.98
N ARG A 352 6.77 11.31 13.66
CA ARG A 352 5.57 11.98 13.12
C ARG A 352 5.24 13.22 13.94
N SER A 353 4.78 14.27 13.28
CA SER A 353 4.23 15.45 13.95
C SER A 353 2.98 15.08 14.75
N PRO A 354 2.77 15.65 15.95
CA PRO A 354 1.55 15.43 16.72
C PRO A 354 0.34 16.04 16.01
N ASN A 355 -0.83 15.43 16.23
CA ASN A 355 -2.10 16.06 15.92
C ASN A 355 -2.47 17.04 17.05
N ILE A 356 -2.85 18.27 16.71
CA ILE A 356 -3.20 19.32 17.68
C ILE A 356 -4.65 19.73 17.43
N ASP A 357 -5.50 19.53 18.44
CA ASP A 357 -6.90 19.95 18.44
C ASP A 357 -7.08 21.10 19.44
N VAL A 358 -7.56 22.25 18.95
CA VAL A 358 -7.73 23.48 19.74
C VAL A 358 -9.22 23.77 19.85
N SER A 359 -9.75 23.61 21.05
CA SER A 359 -11.13 23.99 21.41
C SER A 359 -11.16 25.40 22.02
N ASP A 360 -12.36 25.90 22.30
CA ASP A 360 -12.59 27.20 22.96
C ASP A 360 -11.93 27.35 24.35
N ARG A 361 -11.45 26.24 24.94
CA ARG A 361 -10.90 26.23 26.30
C ARG A 361 -9.58 25.48 26.42
N ARG A 362 -9.32 24.49 25.57
CA ARG A 362 -8.25 23.51 25.77
C ARG A 362 -7.59 23.14 24.47
N THR A 363 -6.33 22.73 24.59
CA THR A 363 -5.55 22.16 23.50
C THR A 363 -5.25 20.71 23.81
N VAL A 364 -5.47 19.82 22.84
CA VAL A 364 -5.13 18.40 22.94
C VAL A 364 -4.03 18.10 21.93
N ILE A 365 -2.86 17.73 22.43
CA ILE A 365 -1.71 17.32 21.62
C ILE A 365 -1.65 15.79 21.63
N THR A 366 -1.78 15.16 20.48
CA THR A 366 -1.85 13.70 20.34
C THR A 366 -0.67 13.17 19.53
N PHE A 367 0.17 12.36 20.17
CA PHE A 367 1.25 11.62 19.55
C PHE A 367 0.77 10.20 19.25
N ARG A 368 0.93 9.74 18.01
CA ARG A 368 0.67 8.35 17.60
C ARG A 368 1.98 7.60 17.51
N LEU A 369 2.04 6.41 18.06
CA LEU A 369 3.27 5.61 18.18
C LEU A 369 3.22 4.37 17.30
N ASP A 370 4.39 3.82 16.99
CA ASP A 370 4.52 2.60 16.18
C ASP A 370 4.25 1.32 17.01
N ASN A 371 4.48 1.35 18.32
CA ASN A 371 4.24 0.23 19.25
C ASN A 371 4.09 0.70 20.71
N ASP A 372 3.60 -0.19 21.57
CA ASP A 372 3.31 0.11 22.99
C ASP A 372 4.60 0.32 23.82
N LEU A 373 5.74 -0.25 23.41
CA LEU A 373 7.05 -0.07 24.07
C LEU A 373 7.45 1.41 24.18
N GLN A 374 6.97 2.26 23.27
CA GLN A 374 7.31 3.68 23.21
C GLN A 374 6.43 4.58 24.07
N LEU A 375 5.34 4.07 24.67
CA LEU A 375 4.34 4.89 25.38
C LEU A 375 4.94 5.72 26.49
N PHE A 376 5.60 5.07 27.46
CA PHE A 376 6.17 5.74 28.62
C PHE A 376 7.32 6.68 28.22
N SER A 377 8.19 6.25 27.32
CA SER A 377 9.30 7.06 26.80
C SER A 377 8.82 8.32 26.08
N THR A 378 7.81 8.20 25.22
CA THR A 378 7.28 9.34 24.47
C THR A 378 6.58 10.31 25.40
N ALA A 379 5.78 9.82 26.35
CA ALA A 379 5.17 10.68 27.38
C ALA A 379 6.22 11.41 28.23
N TYR A 380 7.33 10.75 28.56
CA TYR A 380 8.40 11.33 29.36
C TYR A 380 9.12 12.49 28.65
N ILE A 381 9.34 12.38 27.34
CA ILE A 381 10.06 13.41 26.56
C ILE A 381 9.14 14.52 26.05
N THR A 382 7.90 14.20 25.67
CA THR A 382 6.99 15.19 25.05
C THR A 382 6.36 16.17 26.03
N ILE A 383 6.39 15.86 27.33
CA ILE A 383 5.92 16.76 28.39
C ILE A 383 6.97 17.81 28.79
N LEU A 384 8.23 17.67 28.37
CA LEU A 384 9.33 18.58 28.71
C LEU A 384 9.03 20.10 28.63
N PRO A 385 8.27 20.60 27.64
CA PRO A 385 8.04 22.04 27.50
C PRO A 385 7.13 22.64 28.58
N PHE A 386 6.42 21.81 29.36
CA PHE A 386 5.36 22.25 30.27
C PHE A 386 5.85 22.41 31.72
N GLN A 387 5.25 23.33 32.46
CA GLN A 387 5.65 23.64 33.84
C GLN A 387 5.58 22.45 34.78
N ASP A 388 4.63 21.55 34.57
CA ASP A 388 4.40 20.38 35.40
C ASP A 388 5.19 19.13 34.95
N ALA A 389 6.06 19.26 33.94
CA ALA A 389 6.87 18.17 33.38
C ALA A 389 7.60 17.35 34.44
N THR A 390 8.20 18.00 35.44
CA THR A 390 8.95 17.31 36.50
C THR A 390 8.05 16.38 37.33
N ALA A 391 6.80 16.78 37.59
CA ALA A 391 5.84 15.97 38.32
C ALA A 391 5.37 14.78 37.45
N THR A 392 5.05 15.01 36.18
CA THR A 392 4.68 13.97 35.21
C THR A 392 5.78 12.92 35.07
N GLN A 393 7.01 13.37 34.86
CA GLN A 393 8.18 12.51 34.66
C GLN A 393 8.44 11.62 35.88
N ARG A 394 8.29 12.17 37.08
CA ARG A 394 8.38 11.39 38.33
C ARG A 394 7.28 10.34 38.41
N ASN A 395 6.05 10.68 38.02
CA ASN A 395 4.95 9.70 37.98
C ASN A 395 5.26 8.57 36.98
N ILE A 396 5.72 8.90 35.77
CA ILE A 396 6.10 7.91 34.75
C ILE A 396 7.21 6.99 35.27
N GLN A 397 8.25 7.54 35.91
CA GLN A 397 9.32 6.75 36.52
C GLN A 397 8.79 5.80 37.59
N ASN A 398 7.89 6.27 38.47
CA ASN A 398 7.26 5.43 39.49
C ASN A 398 6.40 4.32 38.86
N LEU A 399 5.66 4.59 37.78
CA LEU A 399 4.88 3.57 37.05
C LEU A 399 5.79 2.48 36.49
N VAL A 400 6.89 2.87 35.83
CA VAL A 400 7.87 1.92 35.29
C VAL A 400 8.57 1.15 36.41
N GLN A 401 8.82 1.77 37.56
CA GLN A 401 9.38 1.10 38.74
C GLN A 401 8.39 0.11 39.38
N LEU A 402 7.08 0.42 39.42
CA LEU A 402 6.06 -0.49 39.94
C LEU A 402 6.00 -1.80 39.16
N LEU A 403 6.25 -1.75 37.84
CA LEU A 403 6.38 -2.94 36.99
C LEU A 403 7.50 -3.89 37.47
N GLN A 404 8.50 -3.39 38.22
CA GLN A 404 9.61 -4.18 38.78
C GLN A 404 9.21 -4.93 40.06
N THR A 405 8.29 -4.38 40.87
CA THR A 405 8.05 -4.88 42.24
C THR A 405 7.16 -6.13 42.33
N LYS A 406 6.21 -6.31 41.40
CA LYS A 406 5.34 -7.49 41.33
C LYS A 406 5.85 -8.59 40.38
N GLU A 407 7.13 -8.55 39.99
CA GLU A 407 7.77 -9.51 39.08
C GLU A 407 7.75 -10.97 39.57
N ARG A 408 7.26 -11.29 40.77
CA ARG A 408 7.62 -12.56 41.44
C ARG A 408 6.62 -13.71 41.45
N GLU A 409 5.33 -13.52 41.13
CA GLU A 409 4.38 -14.63 41.42
C GLU A 409 3.56 -15.19 40.25
N ASN A 410 3.33 -14.53 39.09
CA ASN A 410 2.40 -15.09 38.08
C ASN A 410 2.56 -14.60 36.60
N LEU A 411 3.75 -14.20 36.14
CA LEU A 411 3.95 -13.75 34.75
C LEU A 411 4.62 -14.84 33.88
N ASP A 412 4.18 -15.01 32.63
CA ASP A 412 4.87 -15.90 31.69
C ASP A 412 6.20 -15.29 31.18
N VAL A 413 7.05 -16.14 30.60
CA VAL A 413 8.40 -15.79 30.11
C VAL A 413 8.38 -14.66 29.07
N GLY A 414 7.32 -14.57 28.27
CA GLY A 414 7.17 -13.55 27.26
C GLY A 414 6.95 -12.17 27.86
N HIS A 415 5.99 -12.06 28.79
CA HIS A 415 5.68 -10.82 29.49
C HIS A 415 6.89 -10.29 30.27
N PHE A 416 7.65 -11.19 30.90
CA PHE A 416 8.89 -10.81 31.56
C PHE A 416 9.89 -10.15 30.60
N ARG A 417 10.12 -10.77 29.42
CA ARG A 417 11.03 -10.21 28.40
C ARG A 417 10.55 -8.86 27.87
N TYR A 418 9.24 -8.70 27.68
CA TYR A 418 8.66 -7.42 27.26
C TYR A 418 8.94 -6.31 28.27
N ILE A 419 8.66 -6.55 29.55
CA ILE A 419 8.90 -5.58 30.63
C ILE A 419 10.39 -5.19 30.69
N GLN A 420 11.30 -6.15 30.52
CA GLN A 420 12.74 -5.87 30.48
C GLN A 420 13.12 -4.95 29.29
N ARG A 421 12.57 -5.20 28.10
CA ARG A 421 12.81 -4.33 26.93
C ARG A 421 12.25 -2.93 27.11
N LEU A 422 11.01 -2.83 27.62
CA LEU A 422 10.37 -1.57 27.95
C LEU A 422 11.27 -0.76 28.90
N ARG A 423 11.82 -1.42 29.93
CA ARG A 423 12.72 -0.78 30.89
C ARG A 423 13.99 -0.26 30.24
N VAL A 424 14.71 -1.10 29.48
CA VAL A 424 15.96 -0.70 28.81
C VAL A 424 15.71 0.49 27.87
N PHE A 425 14.61 0.45 27.11
CA PHE A 425 14.23 1.53 26.21
C PHE A 425 13.88 2.82 26.97
N PHE A 426 13.19 2.70 28.11
CA PHE A 426 12.83 3.82 28.97
C PHE A 426 14.06 4.46 29.63
N GLU A 427 14.98 3.67 30.18
CA GLU A 427 16.22 4.15 30.80
C GLU A 427 17.08 4.96 29.82
N GLN A 428 17.28 4.45 28.59
CA GLN A 428 17.95 5.17 27.51
C GLN A 428 17.27 6.50 27.18
N THR A 429 15.93 6.55 27.28
CA THR A 429 15.17 7.78 27.02
C THR A 429 15.41 8.81 28.13
N VAL A 430 15.45 8.38 29.39
CA VAL A 430 15.75 9.26 30.53
C VAL A 430 17.15 9.87 30.40
N GLU A 431 18.16 9.08 30.02
CA GLU A 431 19.52 9.57 29.78
C GLU A 431 19.57 10.64 28.67
N ARG A 432 18.86 10.40 27.57
CA ARG A 432 18.76 11.37 26.46
C ARG A 432 18.04 12.65 26.87
N ALA A 433 16.95 12.53 27.62
CA ALA A 433 16.21 13.68 28.14
C ALA A 433 17.07 14.54 29.07
N ASN A 434 17.86 13.91 29.95
CA ASN A 434 18.81 14.60 30.81
C ASN A 434 19.93 15.28 30.01
N SER A 435 20.43 14.61 28.97
CA SER A 435 21.44 15.19 28.06
C SER A 435 20.90 16.42 27.33
N LEU A 436 19.65 16.39 26.87
CA LEU A 436 18.99 17.52 26.21
C LEU A 436 18.86 18.71 27.18
N ARG A 437 18.42 18.47 28.42
CA ARG A 437 18.31 19.51 29.46
C ARG A 437 19.65 20.16 29.80
N SER A 438 20.73 19.39 29.82
CA SER A 438 22.06 19.91 30.16
C SER A 438 22.72 20.67 29.01
N ASN A 439 22.50 20.24 27.76
CA ASN A 439 23.20 20.82 26.60
C ASN A 439 22.46 22.00 25.97
N GLU A 440 21.12 21.99 25.96
CA GLU A 440 20.30 23.01 25.29
C GLU A 440 19.09 23.42 26.14
N PRO A 441 19.26 23.94 27.37
CA PRO A 441 18.14 24.27 28.27
C PRO A 441 17.20 25.34 27.68
N GLU A 442 17.74 26.33 26.97
CA GLU A 442 16.98 27.41 26.33
C GLU A 442 16.07 26.89 25.20
N SER A 443 16.37 25.74 24.60
CA SER A 443 15.55 25.14 23.53
C SER A 443 14.25 24.51 24.04
N LEU A 444 14.13 24.29 25.35
CA LEU A 444 12.98 23.66 26.01
C LEU A 444 12.08 24.67 26.74
N THR A 445 12.57 25.90 26.98
CA THR A 445 11.85 26.97 27.67
C THR A 445 11.49 28.07 26.69
N PRO A 446 10.30 28.04 26.09
CA PRO A 446 9.92 29.03 25.11
C PRO A 446 9.68 30.42 25.73
N ASP A 447 10.33 31.44 25.17
CA ASP A 447 10.17 32.85 25.58
C ASP A 447 8.81 33.44 25.18
N ALA A 448 8.19 32.88 24.12
CA ALA A 448 6.91 33.31 23.58
C ALA A 448 5.79 32.32 23.97
N GLY A 449 4.59 32.84 24.25
CA GLY A 449 3.44 31.99 24.59
C GLY A 449 3.53 31.32 25.98
N GLN A 450 4.31 31.87 26.91
CA GLN A 450 4.56 31.28 28.25
C GLN A 450 3.30 30.86 29.01
N ALA A 451 2.21 31.61 28.88
CA ALA A 451 0.93 31.29 29.53
C ALA A 451 0.39 29.91 29.13
N PHE A 452 0.64 29.47 27.90
CA PHE A 452 0.26 28.14 27.42
C PHE A 452 1.09 27.03 28.09
N PHE A 453 2.41 27.20 28.17
CA PHE A 453 3.33 26.22 28.76
C PHE A 453 3.26 26.15 30.29
N GLN A 454 2.78 27.22 30.93
CA GLN A 454 2.49 27.28 32.36
C GLN A 454 1.08 26.77 32.72
N ALA A 455 0.25 26.47 31.72
CA ALA A 455 -1.09 25.97 31.99
C ALA A 455 -1.05 24.54 32.55
N PRO A 456 -1.98 24.18 33.45
CA PRO A 456 -2.13 22.82 33.95
C PRO A 456 -2.26 21.79 32.83
N THR A 457 -1.55 20.66 32.92
CA THR A 457 -1.69 19.56 31.96
C THR A 457 -2.37 18.32 32.56
N HIS A 458 -2.90 17.49 31.66
CA HIS A 458 -3.37 16.13 31.94
C HIS A 458 -2.82 15.21 30.85
N VAL A 459 -2.05 14.18 31.26
CA VAL A 459 -1.42 13.22 30.35
C VAL A 459 -2.10 11.85 30.42
N ILE A 460 -2.58 11.39 29.26
CA ILE A 460 -3.26 10.11 29.08
C ILE A 460 -2.49 9.26 28.08
N LEU A 461 -2.25 8.00 28.44
CA LEU A 461 -1.68 6.99 27.54
C LEU A 461 -2.78 6.03 27.10
N SER A 462 -2.82 5.69 25.83
CA SER A 462 -3.68 4.63 25.28
C SER A 462 -2.81 3.59 24.61
N ASN A 463 -2.94 2.31 24.99
CA ASN A 463 -2.23 1.22 24.33
C ASN A 463 -2.93 0.75 23.05
N SER A 464 -2.33 -0.23 22.38
CA SER A 464 -2.85 -0.82 21.14
C SER A 464 -4.20 -1.53 21.26
N LYS A 465 -4.67 -1.78 22.48
CA LYS A 465 -5.99 -2.36 22.79
C LYS A 465 -7.03 -1.32 23.22
N ASN A 466 -6.76 -0.03 23.01
CA ASN A 466 -7.60 1.09 23.50
C ASN A 466 -7.79 1.13 25.03
N GLN A 467 -6.95 0.44 25.82
CA GLN A 467 -6.94 0.66 27.27
C GLN A 467 -6.23 1.96 27.55
N THR A 468 -6.74 2.75 28.48
CA THR A 468 -6.17 4.06 28.82
C THR A 468 -5.70 4.11 30.27
N ILE A 469 -4.56 4.75 30.51
CA ILE A 469 -4.11 5.12 31.86
C ILE A 469 -3.84 6.62 31.93
N GLU A 470 -4.26 7.21 33.04
CA GLU A 470 -3.92 8.59 33.40
C GLU A 470 -2.62 8.59 34.18
N VAL A 471 -1.61 9.30 33.66
CA VAL A 471 -0.27 9.36 34.26
C VAL A 471 -0.13 10.57 35.17
N GLN A 472 -0.87 11.63 34.85
CA GLN A 472 -0.90 12.85 35.64
C GLN A 472 -2.20 13.60 35.37
N HIS A 473 -2.86 14.03 36.44
CA HIS A 473 -3.97 14.96 36.40
C HIS A 473 -3.64 16.14 37.32
N HIS A 474 -3.28 17.30 36.76
CA HIS A 474 -2.93 18.47 37.58
C HIS A 474 -4.13 18.89 38.47
N PRO A 475 -3.97 19.16 39.78
CA PRO A 475 -5.09 19.44 40.70
C PRO A 475 -5.98 20.61 40.30
N GLN A 476 -5.41 21.60 39.60
CA GLN A 476 -6.10 22.79 39.10
C GLN A 476 -6.63 22.63 37.65
N PHE A 477 -6.38 21.48 37.01
CA PHE A 477 -6.87 21.21 35.66
C PHE A 477 -8.40 21.30 35.62
N GLY A 478 -8.95 22.16 34.77
CA GLY A 478 -10.39 22.41 34.65
C GLY A 478 -10.99 23.35 35.71
N LYS A 479 -10.22 23.84 36.69
CA LYS A 479 -10.74 24.65 37.82
C LYS A 479 -10.63 26.17 37.65
N GLN A 480 -10.01 26.66 36.58
CA GLN A 480 -9.75 28.11 36.39
C GLN A 480 -11.02 29.01 36.47
N ARG A 481 -12.21 28.54 36.05
CA ARG A 481 -13.47 29.31 36.17
C ARG A 481 -14.10 29.31 37.58
N LEU A 482 -13.87 28.26 38.38
CA LEU A 482 -14.36 28.21 39.78
C LEU A 482 -13.62 29.22 40.66
N GLN A 483 -12.33 29.43 40.39
CA GLN A 483 -11.51 30.42 41.11
C GLN A 483 -11.78 31.85 40.65
N ALA A 484 -12.10 32.08 39.37
CA ALA A 484 -12.47 33.41 38.88
C ALA A 484 -13.80 33.93 39.47
N ALA A 485 -14.74 33.03 39.80
CA ALA A 485 -16.01 33.38 40.45
C ALA A 485 -15.86 33.68 41.96
N ASN A 486 -14.79 33.21 42.61
CA ASN A 486 -14.57 33.32 44.06
C ASN A 486 -13.60 34.45 44.47
N ARG A 487 -13.09 35.26 43.53
CA ARG A 487 -12.22 36.41 43.85
C ARG A 487 -13.03 37.61 44.35
N VAL A 488 -13.47 37.55 45.60
CA VAL A 488 -13.84 38.71 46.44
C VAL A 488 -13.00 38.64 47.71
N ASN A 489 -11.69 38.93 47.60
CA ASN A 489 -10.75 39.42 48.64
C ASN A 489 -9.31 38.97 48.30
N PRO A 490 -8.34 39.90 48.14
CA PRO A 490 -6.99 39.55 47.71
C PRO A 490 -5.98 39.66 48.85
N ILE A 491 -5.87 38.67 49.73
CA ILE A 491 -4.70 38.55 50.63
C ILE A 491 -4.40 37.07 50.88
N GLU A 492 -3.64 36.44 49.99
CA GLU A 492 -2.60 35.43 50.29
C GLU A 492 -1.99 34.91 48.96
N PRO A 493 -0.66 34.74 48.87
CA PRO A 493 -0.06 34.08 47.72
C PRO A 493 -0.46 32.59 47.71
N PRO A 494 -0.74 31.96 46.57
CA PRO A 494 -1.06 30.54 46.56
C PRO A 494 0.19 29.76 46.98
N TYR A 495 0.07 29.02 48.09
CA TYR A 495 1.04 27.99 48.46
C TYR A 495 1.30 27.07 47.26
N PRO A 496 2.53 26.55 47.06
CA PRO A 496 2.77 25.50 46.08
C PRO A 496 2.03 24.24 46.57
N GLU A 497 0.78 24.06 46.12
CA GLU A 497 0.04 22.83 46.37
C GLU A 497 0.77 21.70 45.66
N VAL A 498 1.38 20.83 46.46
CA VAL A 498 2.06 19.62 46.02
C VAL A 498 1.09 18.83 45.15
N CYS A 499 1.50 18.54 43.92
CA CYS A 499 0.79 17.66 43.01
C CYS A 499 0.69 16.27 43.69
N ASN A 500 -0.39 16.01 44.42
CA ASN A 500 -0.56 14.75 45.15
C ASN A 500 -0.61 13.60 44.16
N GLN A 501 0.26 12.61 44.39
CA GLN A 501 0.43 11.43 43.54
C GLN A 501 -0.85 10.58 43.54
N ILE A 502 -1.65 10.70 42.48
CA ILE A 502 -2.69 9.70 42.19
C ILE A 502 -2.10 8.79 41.12
N LEU A 503 -1.34 7.77 41.55
CA LEU A 503 -0.90 6.71 40.66
C LEU A 503 -2.02 5.66 40.55
N PRO A 504 -2.31 5.13 39.34
CA PRO A 504 -3.21 4.00 39.19
C PRO A 504 -2.73 2.80 40.03
N PRO A 505 -3.66 1.97 40.55
CA PRO A 505 -3.30 0.77 41.28
C PRO A 505 -2.38 -0.13 40.45
N PRO A 506 -1.43 -0.87 41.07
CA PRO A 506 -0.49 -1.69 40.32
C PRO A 506 -1.13 -2.65 39.32
N PHE A 507 -2.28 -3.25 39.66
CA PHE A 507 -2.97 -4.18 38.75
C PHE A 507 -3.40 -3.52 37.43
N VAL A 508 -3.81 -2.25 37.46
CA VAL A 508 -4.22 -1.49 36.26
C VAL A 508 -3.02 -1.29 35.33
N ILE A 509 -1.85 -1.01 35.90
CA ILE A 509 -0.60 -0.82 35.13
C ILE A 509 -0.16 -2.15 34.53
N PHE A 510 -0.23 -3.23 35.31
CA PHE A 510 0.08 -4.57 34.78
C PHE A 510 -0.88 -4.93 33.66
N ASP A 511 -2.19 -4.77 33.82
CA ASP A 511 -3.16 -5.08 32.77
C ASP A 511 -2.97 -4.22 31.51
N PHE A 512 -2.58 -2.95 31.69
CA PHE A 512 -2.22 -2.03 30.59
C PHE A 512 -0.98 -2.47 29.81
N VAL A 513 -0.02 -3.13 30.49
CA VAL A 513 1.25 -3.61 29.90
C VAL A 513 1.17 -5.08 29.46
N LYS A 514 0.23 -5.86 30.01
CA LYS A 514 0.07 -7.31 29.78
C LYS A 514 -0.55 -7.64 28.42
N THR A 515 -0.91 -6.63 27.64
CA THR A 515 -1.70 -6.78 26.43
C THR A 515 -0.90 -6.82 25.13
N THR A 516 0.43 -6.84 25.19
CA THR A 516 1.33 -6.86 24.02
C THR A 516 1.96 -8.24 23.77
N VAL A 517 1.14 -9.24 23.47
CA VAL A 517 1.64 -10.56 23.00
C VAL A 517 2.42 -10.42 21.67
N THR A 518 2.24 -9.31 20.98
CA THR A 518 2.74 -9.08 19.61
C THR A 518 4.14 -8.47 19.55
N ASP A 519 4.67 -7.96 20.68
CA ASP A 519 6.08 -7.55 20.82
C ASP A 519 7.01 -8.70 21.29
N LEU A 520 6.49 -9.93 21.35
CA LEU A 520 7.23 -11.14 21.71
C LEU A 520 8.18 -11.66 20.60
N ASN A 521 8.49 -10.85 19.59
CA ASN A 521 9.50 -11.23 18.60
C ASN A 521 10.94 -11.05 19.13
N PRO A 522 11.80 -12.07 19.00
CA PRO A 522 13.22 -11.94 19.28
C PRO A 522 13.90 -11.27 18.09
N ASP A 523 14.16 -9.96 18.16
CA ASP A 523 15.29 -9.46 17.37
C ASP A 523 16.58 -9.93 18.05
N PRO A 524 17.53 -10.52 17.30
CA PRO A 524 18.86 -10.76 17.79
C PRO A 524 19.56 -9.41 17.95
N LEU A 525 20.45 -9.34 18.95
CA LEU A 525 21.46 -8.31 19.08
C LEU A 525 22.19 -8.04 17.76
#